data_AF-A0A1X6MYG0-F1
#
_entry.id   AF-A0A1X6MYG0-F1
#
_cell.length_a   1.000
_cell.length_b   1.000
_cell.length_c   1.000
_cell.angle_alpha   90.00
_cell.angle_beta   90.00
_cell.angle_gamma   90.00
#
_symmetry.space_group_name_H-M   'P 1'
#
loop_
_entity.id
_entity.type
_entity.pdbx_description
1 polymer ?
#
loop_
_entity_poly.entity_id
_entity_poly.type
_entity_poly.pdbx_seq_one_letter_code
_entity_poly.pdbx_strand_id
1 'polypeptide(L)' 'MNVMLTRLQAGMVIVTNRPFLDSSGRNTLLGCMAQHWKDERGEAVWTLPQRIAERTANMPGVTMTPSTPKVPR' A
#
# COMPACT_ATOMS: atom_id res chain seq x y z
N MET A 1 17.36 -12.76 4.64
CA MET A 1 16.81 -12.43 3.30
C MET A 1 15.54 -13.24 3.10
N ASN A 2 14.37 -12.61 2.90
CA ASN A 2 13.07 -13.31 2.79
C ASN A 2 12.69 -13.51 1.31
N VAL A 3 12.43 -14.76 0.91
CA VAL A 3 12.14 -15.16 -0.47
C VAL A 3 10.85 -14.52 -1.02
N MET A 4 9.85 -14.31 -0.16
CA MET A 4 8.58 -13.67 -0.54
C MET A 4 8.76 -12.22 -1.01
N LEU A 5 9.78 -11.52 -0.49
CA LEU A 5 9.99 -10.09 -0.79
C LEU A 5 10.89 -9.84 -1.99
N THR A 6 11.69 -10.83 -2.40
CA THR A 6 12.77 -10.65 -3.40
C THR A 6 12.42 -11.17 -4.80
N ARG A 7 11.22 -11.74 -5.01
CA ARG A 7 10.82 -12.34 -6.30
C ARG A 7 9.94 -11.45 -7.19
N LEU A 8 9.63 -10.23 -6.79
CA LEU A 8 8.66 -9.38 -7.50
C LEU A 8 9.35 -8.46 -8.52
N GLN A 9 8.80 -8.43 -9.74
CA GLN A 9 9.36 -7.68 -10.88
C GLN A 9 8.68 -6.33 -11.14
N ALA A 10 7.40 -6.18 -10.75
CA ALA A 10 6.61 -4.96 -11.05
C ALA A 10 6.20 -4.16 -9.82
N GLY A 11 6.03 -4.81 -8.66
CA GLY A 11 5.63 -4.18 -7.40
C GLY A 11 4.96 -5.17 -6.45
N MET A 12 4.72 -4.75 -5.21
CA MET A 12 4.16 -5.58 -4.14
C MET A 12 2.95 -4.90 -3.51
N VAL A 13 1.90 -5.67 -3.25
CA VAL A 13 0.79 -5.26 -2.38
C VAL A 13 0.77 -6.18 -1.18
N ILE A 14 0.74 -5.60 0.02
CA ILE A 14 0.71 -6.36 1.28
C ILE A 14 -0.60 -6.07 1.98
N VAL A 15 -1.40 -7.10 2.18
CA VAL A 15 -2.63 -7.02 2.97
C VAL A 15 -2.28 -7.37 4.41
N THR A 16 -2.45 -6.41 5.32
CA THR A 16 -2.11 -6.58 6.73
C THR A 16 -2.98 -5.68 7.61
N ASN A 17 -2.99 -5.98 8.90
CA ASN A 17 -3.64 -5.17 9.92
C ASN A 17 -2.66 -4.09 10.40
N ARG A 18 -3.00 -2.82 10.19
CA ARG A 18 -2.15 -1.68 10.56
C ARG A 18 -1.82 -1.64 12.07
N PRO A 19 -2.80 -1.76 12.99
CA PRO A 19 -2.57 -1.95 14.41
C PRO A 19 -1.54 -3.04 14.76
N PHE A 20 -1.51 -4.15 14.03
CA PHE A 20 -0.51 -5.20 14.26
C PHE A 20 0.91 -4.72 13.93
N LEU A 21 1.09 -4.01 12.81
CA LEU A 21 2.40 -3.46 12.43
C LEU A 21 2.84 -2.29 13.32
N ASP A 22 1.91 -1.54 13.89
CA ASP A 22 2.21 -0.47 14.84
C ASP A 22 2.49 -1.02 16.27
N SER A 23 2.23 -2.32 16.53
CA SER A 23 2.42 -2.97 17.83
C SER A 23 3.38 -4.17 17.77
N SER A 24 2.90 -5.39 18.03
CA SER A 24 3.71 -6.61 18.13
C SER A 24 4.48 -6.95 16.86
N GLY A 25 3.99 -6.49 15.71
CA GLY A 25 4.62 -6.67 14.39
C GLY A 25 5.70 -5.64 14.07
N ARG A 26 5.88 -4.59 14.87
CA ARG A 26 6.75 -3.43 14.55
C ARG A 26 8.20 -3.82 14.26
N ASN A 27 8.76 -4.73 15.06
CA ASN A 27 10.16 -5.15 14.94
C ASN A 27 10.35 -6.32 13.95
N THR A 28 9.28 -6.78 13.31
CA THR A 28 9.40 -7.76 12.22
C THR A 28 9.92 -7.08 10.95
N LEU A 29 10.45 -7.86 10.01
CA LEU A 29 10.84 -7.35 8.70
C LEU A 29 9.70 -6.55 8.02
N LEU A 30 8.46 -7.01 8.17
CA LEU A 30 7.29 -6.35 7.61
C LEU A 30 7.00 -5.01 8.33
N GLY A 31 7.14 -4.97 9.66
CA GLY A 31 7.00 -3.74 10.44
C GLY A 31 8.06 -2.70 10.06
N CYS A 32 9.32 -3.10 9.97
CA CYS A 32 10.41 -2.22 9.54
C CYS A 32 10.18 -1.69 8.11
N MET A 33 9.73 -2.54 7.19
CA MET A 33 9.44 -2.13 5.82
C MET A 33 8.24 -1.16 5.74
N ALA A 34 7.17 -1.41 6.51
CA ALA A 34 6.02 -0.52 6.58
C ALA A 34 6.40 0.85 7.17
N GLN A 35 7.26 0.86 8.19
CA GLN A 35 7.78 2.10 8.76
C GLN A 35 8.64 2.88 7.76
N HIS A 36 9.58 2.20 7.08
CA HIS A 36 10.42 2.81 6.05
C HIS A 36 9.60 3.52 4.97
N TRP A 37 8.57 2.86 4.43
CA TRP A 37 7.71 3.48 3.42
C TRP A 37 6.83 4.60 3.98
N LYS A 38 6.33 4.47 5.22
CA LYS A 38 5.64 5.58 5.91
C LYS A 38 6.56 6.80 6.05
N ASP A 39 7.83 6.60 6.38
CA ASP A 39 8.79 7.70 6.53
C ASP A 39 9.08 8.38 5.18
N GLU A 40 9.16 7.62 4.08
CA GLU A 40 9.43 8.19 2.75
C GLU A 40 8.22 8.85 2.07
N ARG A 41 7.02 8.27 2.22
CA ARG A 41 5.83 8.61 1.41
C ARG A 41 4.62 9.02 2.25
N GLY A 42 4.76 9.01 3.58
CA GLY A 42 3.68 9.33 4.51
C GLY A 42 2.53 8.33 4.44
N GLU A 43 1.32 8.83 4.71
CA GLU A 43 0.09 8.01 4.75
C GLU A 43 -0.34 7.46 3.39
N ALA A 44 0.21 7.96 2.29
CA ALA A 44 -0.13 7.52 0.92
C ALA A 44 0.23 6.05 0.64
N VAL A 45 1.06 5.42 1.49
CA VAL A 45 1.43 4.00 1.40
C VAL A 45 0.30 3.06 1.83
N TRP A 46 -0.67 3.57 2.57
CA TRP A 46 -1.84 2.81 3.00
C TRP A 46 -2.99 3.03 2.04
N THR A 47 -3.64 1.94 1.67
CA THR A 47 -4.90 1.99 0.90
C THR A 47 -6.02 1.32 1.67
N LEU A 48 -7.24 1.78 1.42
CA LEU A 48 -8.44 1.19 2.00
C LEU A 48 -8.88 0.00 1.15
N PRO A 49 -9.35 -1.10 1.78
CA PRO A 49 -9.89 -2.25 1.05
C PRO A 49 -11.00 -1.87 0.07
N GLN A 50 -11.84 -0.86 0.40
CA GLN A 50 -12.89 -0.39 -0.50
C GLN A 50 -12.31 0.13 -1.84
N ARG A 51 -11.21 0.90 -1.80
CA ARG A 51 -10.58 1.42 -3.02
C ARG A 51 -10.01 0.30 -3.91
N ILE A 52 -9.55 -0.79 -3.29
CA ILE A 52 -9.12 -1.98 -4.02
C ILE A 52 -10.33 -2.62 -4.71
N ALA A 53 -11.43 -2.83 -3.97
CA ALA A 53 -12.66 -3.43 -4.50
C ALA A 53 -13.26 -2.60 -5.65
N GLU A 54 -13.23 -1.27 -5.52
CA GLU A 54 -13.70 -0.33 -6.53
C GLU A 54 -12.73 -0.13 -7.71
N ARG A 55 -11.53 -0.75 -7.66
CA ARG A 55 -10.43 -0.57 -8.64
C ARG A 55 -9.98 0.89 -8.77
N THR A 56 -10.12 1.66 -7.69
CA THR A 56 -9.71 3.06 -7.57
C THR A 56 -8.46 3.24 -6.72
N ALA A 57 -7.78 2.15 -6.32
CA ALA A 57 -6.51 2.21 -5.61
C ALA A 57 -5.34 2.36 -6.59
N ASN A 58 -4.39 3.24 -6.26
CA ASN A 58 -3.14 3.39 -7.02
C ASN A 58 -2.22 2.22 -6.67
N MET A 59 -2.16 1.21 -7.53
CA MET A 59 -1.47 -0.05 -7.27
C MET A 59 -0.59 -0.45 -8.46
N PRO A 60 0.49 -1.23 -8.25
CA PRO A 60 1.32 -1.73 -9.33
C PRO A 60 0.47 -2.45 -10.39
N GLY A 61 0.64 -2.06 -11.66
CA GLY A 61 -0.13 -2.62 -12.78
C GLY A 61 -1.56 -2.07 -12.94
N VAL A 62 -2.04 -1.21 -12.04
CA VAL A 62 -3.32 -0.51 -12.17
C VAL A 62 -3.06 0.94 -12.53
N THR A 63 -3.24 1.28 -13.81
CA THR A 63 -3.18 2.67 -14.27
C THR A 63 -4.48 3.36 -13.89
N MET A 64 -4.42 4.29 -12.93
CA MET A 64 -5.52 5.22 -12.71
C MET A 64 -5.72 6.04 -13.98
N THR A 65 -6.91 5.95 -14.59
CA THR A 65 -7.37 7.03 -15.46
C THR A 65 -7.80 8.17 -14.54
N PRO A 66 -7.24 9.39 -14.66
CA PRO A 66 -7.69 10.51 -13.86
C PRO A 66 -9.15 10.78 -14.22
N SER A 67 -10.07 10.47 -13.32
CA SER A 67 -11.46 10.87 -13.47
C SER A 67 -11.51 12.39 -13.36
N THR A 68 -11.93 13.03 -14.45
CA THR A 68 -12.11 14.48 -14.52
C THR A 68 -13.08 14.90 -13.42
N PRO A 69 -12.78 15.95 -12.63
CA PRO A 69 -13.72 16.44 -11.63
C PRO A 69 -15.01 16.87 -12.33
N LYS A 70 -16.13 16.23 -12.01
CA LYS A 70 -17.47 16.69 -12.43
C LYS A 70 -17.77 17.97 -11.67
N VAL A 71 -17.63 19.11 -12.35
CA VAL A 71 -18.13 20.40 -11.88
C VAL A 71 -19.66 20.33 -11.87
N PRO A 72 -20.35 20.52 -10.73
CA PRO A 72 -21.80 20.62 -10.71
C PRO A 72 -22.22 21.93 -11.39
N ARG A 73 -23.20 21.85 -12.30
CA ARG A 73 -23.92 23.01 -12.84
C ARG A 73 -25.07 23.38 -11.93
#